data_AF-A0A1F4ZDK2-F1
#
_entry.id   AF-A0A1F4ZDK2-F1
#
_cell.length_a   1.000
_cell.length_b   1.000
_cell.length_c   1.000
_cell.angle_alpha   90.00
_cell.angle_beta   90.00
_cell.angle_gamma   90.00
#
_symmetry.space_group_name_H-M   'P 1'
#
loop_
_entity.id
_entity.type
_entity.pdbx_description
1 polymer ?
#
loop_
_entity_poly.entity_id
_entity_poly.type
_entity_poly.pdbx_seq_one_letter_code
_entity_poly.pdbx_strand_id
1 'polypeptide(L)'
;MKLKKILDKLLEIYFLGMGVFFVFGSVVSFFVFLSQKVEVGLITPVKTLVFGLLFLYSGVSLMRKKAHGYQYCLLALAIVFLVSTLHRLFFVTSFRLERVDFNNLLLFGIPFLVTLLSNKLEI
;
A
#
# COMPACT_ATOMS: atom_id res chain seq x y z
N MET A 1 -18.69 5.35 18.50
CA MET A 1 -17.39 5.87 19.00
C MET A 1 -16.32 4.81 19.27
N LYS A 2 -16.58 3.70 20.01
CA LYS A 2 -15.54 2.68 20.29
C LYS A 2 -15.02 1.99 19.02
N LEU A 3 -15.93 1.60 18.10
CA LEU A 3 -15.56 0.95 16.83
C LEU A 3 -14.65 1.82 15.95
N LYS A 4 -14.98 3.10 15.77
CA LYS A 4 -14.15 4.06 15.02
C LYS A 4 -12.72 4.10 15.55
N LYS A 5 -12.54 4.28 16.86
CA LYS A 5 -11.19 4.32 17.47
C LYS A 5 -10.39 3.05 17.20
N ILE A 6 -11.05 1.89 17.16
CA ILE A 6 -10.42 0.61 16.83
C ILE A 6 -10.01 0.58 15.36
N LEU A 7 -10.90 0.97 14.45
CA LEU A 7 -10.61 1.03 13.01
C LEU A 7 -9.46 2.00 12.72
N ASP A 8 -9.48 3.19 13.31
CA ASP A 8 -8.42 4.20 13.12
C ASP A 8 -7.07 3.65 13.59
N LYS A 9 -7.02 2.97 14.74
CA LYS A 9 -5.80 2.32 15.24
C LYS A 9 -5.32 1.18 14.34
N LEU A 10 -6.23 0.37 13.82
CA LEU A 10 -5.89 -0.69 12.87
C LEU A 10 -5.32 -0.10 11.57
N LEU A 11 -5.91 0.98 11.06
CA LEU A 11 -5.41 1.69 9.89
C LEU A 11 -4.04 2.32 10.14
N GLU A 12 -3.83 2.98 11.29
CA GLU A 12 -2.52 3.53 11.66
C GLU A 12 -1.43 2.45 11.66
N ILE A 13 -1.69 1.31 12.32
CA ILE A 13 -0.75 0.18 12.38
C ILE A 13 -0.51 -0.40 10.99
N TYR A 14 -1.57 -0.58 10.20
CA TYR A 14 -1.47 -1.10 8.85
C TYR A 14 -0.64 -0.17 7.95
N PHE A 15 -0.91 1.14 7.92
CA PHE A 15 -0.20 2.06 7.06
C PHE A 15 1.27 2.23 7.46
N LEU A 16 1.56 2.29 8.76
CA LEU A 16 2.95 2.31 9.23
C LEU A 16 3.68 1.01 8.96
N GLY A 17 3.04 -0.14 9.25
CA GLY A 17 3.62 -1.46 9.03
C GLY A 17 3.93 -1.71 7.55
N MET A 18 2.99 -1.41 6.67
CA MET A 18 3.20 -1.49 5.22
C MET A 18 4.26 -0.49 4.73
N GLY A 19 4.26 0.73 5.27
CA GLY A 19 5.27 1.74 4.96
C GLY A 19 6.69 1.27 5.29
N VAL A 20 6.91 0.77 6.52
CA VAL A 20 8.19 0.22 6.96
C VAL A 20 8.58 -1.01 6.13
N PHE A 21 7.63 -1.92 5.88
CA PHE A 21 7.86 -3.11 5.08
C PHE A 21 8.34 -2.77 3.66
N PHE A 22 7.69 -1.80 2.99
CA PHE A 22 8.11 -1.36 1.66
C PHE A 22 9.46 -0.62 1.67
N VAL A 23 9.72 0.24 2.65
CA VAL A 23 11.05 0.89 2.77
C VAL A 23 12.13 -0.18 2.95
N PHE A 24 11.94 -1.13 3.85
CA PHE A 24 12.88 -2.24 4.05
C PHE A 24 13.03 -3.08 2.77
N GLY A 25 11.93 -3.46 2.13
CA GLY A 25 11.95 -4.18 0.86
C GLY A 25 12.67 -3.44 -0.26
N SER A 26 12.61 -2.09 -0.27
CA SER A 26 13.36 -1.27 -1.22
C SER A 26 14.87 -1.33 -0.99
N VAL A 27 15.31 -1.29 0.27
CA VAL A 27 16.73 -1.41 0.66
C VAL A 27 17.25 -2.79 0.27
N VAL A 28 16.51 -3.85 0.60
CA VAL A 28 16.86 -5.23 0.20
C VAL A 28 16.94 -5.34 -1.33
N SER A 29 15.97 -4.78 -2.05
CA SER A 29 15.97 -4.80 -3.52
C SER A 29 17.16 -4.03 -4.12
N PHE A 30 17.57 -2.92 -3.50
CA PHE A 30 18.77 -2.18 -3.89
C PHE A 30 20.04 -3.02 -3.68
N PHE A 31 20.17 -3.72 -2.55
CA PHE A 31 21.30 -4.62 -2.32
C PHE A 31 21.34 -5.77 -3.34
N VAL A 32 20.19 -6.35 -3.68
CA VAL A 32 20.10 -7.40 -4.69
C VAL A 32 20.53 -6.87 -6.07
N PHE A 33 20.03 -5.69 -6.47
CA PHE A 33 20.44 -5.03 -7.72
C PHE A 33 21.95 -4.77 -7.78
N LEU A 34 22.53 -4.20 -6.72
CA LEU A 34 23.97 -3.93 -6.65
C LEU A 34 24.82 -5.20 -6.66
N SER A 35 24.32 -6.29 -6.08
CA SER A 35 25.03 -7.57 -6.04
C SER A 35 25.05 -8.30 -7.39
N GLN A 36 24.25 -7.87 -8.36
CA GLN A 36 24.06 -8.51 -9.68
C GLN A 36 23.73 -10.02 -9.63
N LYS A 37 23.30 -10.53 -8.47
CA LYS A 37 23.01 -11.97 -8.27
C LYS A 37 21.70 -12.41 -8.92
N VAL A 38 20.79 -11.48 -9.15
CA VAL A 38 19.46 -11.70 -9.72
C VAL A 38 19.12 -10.50 -10.60
N GLU A 39 18.42 -10.73 -11.72
CA GLU A 39 17.88 -9.67 -12.58
C GLU A 39 16.76 -8.90 -11.87
N VAL A 40 17.15 -7.97 -11.00
CA VAL A 40 16.24 -7.00 -10.38
C VAL A 40 16.53 -5.65 -11.00
N GLY A 41 15.75 -5.23 -12.00
CA GLY A 41 15.92 -3.90 -12.61
C GLY A 41 15.75 -2.76 -11.59
N LEU A 42 16.44 -1.63 -11.82
CA LEU A 42 16.44 -0.44 -10.94
C LEU A 42 15.02 0.10 -10.63
N ILE A 43 14.05 -0.16 -11.51
CA ILE A 43 12.65 0.26 -11.35
C ILE A 43 12.03 -0.38 -10.10
N THR A 44 12.36 -1.63 -9.77
CA THR A 44 11.79 -2.37 -8.63
C THR A 44 12.11 -1.71 -7.29
N PRO A 45 13.37 -1.47 -6.91
CA PRO A 45 13.68 -0.80 -5.64
C PRO A 45 13.11 0.62 -5.57
N VAL A 46 13.16 1.38 -6.68
CA VAL A 46 12.61 2.75 -6.73
C VAL A 46 11.10 2.75 -6.49
N LYS A 47 10.35 1.91 -7.21
CA LYS A 47 8.90 1.77 -7.02
C LYS A 47 8.54 1.38 -5.59
N THR A 48 9.28 0.42 -5.03
CA THR A 48 9.07 -0.07 -3.66
C THR A 48 9.32 1.03 -2.63
N LEU A 49 10.36 1.85 -2.83
CA LEU A 49 10.65 3.00 -1.98
C LEU A 49 9.53 4.05 -2.03
N VAL A 50 9.06 4.39 -3.24
CA VAL A 50 7.96 5.35 -3.45
C VAL A 50 6.68 4.88 -2.72
N PHE A 51 6.34 3.59 -2.81
CA PHE A 51 5.22 3.03 -2.06
C PHE A 51 5.43 3.13 -0.54
N GLY A 52 6.62 2.82 -0.06
CA GLY A 52 6.96 2.98 1.36
C GLY A 52 6.74 4.40 1.87
N LEU A 53 7.23 5.40 1.13
CA LEU A 53 7.06 6.81 1.49
C LEU A 53 5.58 7.25 1.46
N LEU A 54 4.82 6.80 0.46
CA LEU A 54 3.37 7.05 0.35
C LEU A 54 2.60 6.50 1.56
N PHE A 55 2.88 5.26 1.95
CA PHE A 55 2.24 4.60 3.08
C PHE A 55 2.63 5.26 4.41
N LEU A 56 3.91 5.59 4.61
CA LEU A 56 4.37 6.31 5.80
C LEU A 56 3.74 7.71 5.92
N TYR A 57 3.72 8.47 4.82
CA TYR A 57 3.10 9.80 4.81
C TYR A 57 1.61 9.74 5.15
N SER A 58 0.90 8.76 4.59
CA SER A 58 -0.52 8.53 4.84
C SER A 58 -0.78 8.15 6.29
N GLY A 59 -0.01 7.20 6.83
CA GLY A 59 -0.09 6.79 8.24
C GLY A 59 0.19 7.94 9.21
N VAL A 60 1.24 8.73 8.97
CA VAL A 60 1.56 9.91 9.80
C VAL A 60 0.47 10.97 9.71
N SER A 61 -0.10 11.20 8.52
CA SER A 61 -1.19 12.16 8.34
C SER A 61 -2.46 11.73 9.07
N LEU A 62 -2.74 10.42 9.12
CA LEU A 62 -3.83 9.83 9.88
C LEU A 62 -3.64 10.01 11.39
N MET A 63 -2.44 9.67 11.92
CA MET A 63 -2.11 9.85 13.34
C MET A 63 -2.20 11.31 13.80
N ARG A 64 -1.78 12.25 12.93
CA ARG A 64 -1.87 13.69 13.18
C ARG A 64 -3.29 14.24 13.03
N LYS A 65 -4.28 13.41 12.68
CA LYS A 65 -5.68 13.80 12.46
C LYS A 65 -5.82 14.99 11.52
N LYS A 66 -5.03 15.02 10.44
CA LYS A 66 -5.17 16.04 9.41
C LYS A 66 -6.53 15.88 8.72
N ALA A 67 -7.13 17.00 8.31
CA ALA A 67 -8.45 17.03 7.65
C ALA A 67 -8.58 16.09 6.43
N HIS A 68 -7.47 15.79 5.75
CA HIS A 68 -7.43 14.93 4.57
C HIS A 68 -6.70 13.59 4.80
N GLY A 69 -6.52 13.17 6.06
CA GLY A 69 -5.75 11.97 6.43
C GLY A 69 -6.25 10.70 5.72
N TYR A 70 -7.57 10.44 5.78
CA TYR A 70 -8.18 9.29 5.11
C TYR A 70 -8.09 9.36 3.59
N GLN A 71 -8.13 10.57 3.00
CA GLN A 71 -8.01 10.74 1.55
C GLN A 71 -6.61 10.35 1.06
N TYR A 72 -5.56 10.70 1.80
CA TYR A 72 -4.20 10.25 1.50
C TYR A 72 -4.06 8.72 1.60
N CYS A 73 -4.67 8.11 2.61
CA CYS A 73 -4.75 6.65 2.76
C CYS A 73 -5.44 5.98 1.56
N LEU A 74 -6.60 6.49 1.14
CA LEU A 74 -7.33 5.98 -0.03
C LEU A 74 -6.52 6.13 -1.31
N LEU A 75 -5.86 7.29 -1.49
CA LEU A 75 -5.01 7.54 -2.65
C LEU A 75 -3.83 6.56 -2.70
N ALA A 76 -3.13 6.36 -1.59
CA ALA A 76 -2.00 5.42 -1.53
C ALA A 76 -2.42 4.00 -1.87
N LEU A 77 -3.54 3.54 -1.31
CA LEU A 77 -4.11 2.22 -1.60
C LEU A 77 -4.54 2.08 -3.06
N ALA A 78 -5.19 3.10 -3.63
CA ALA A 78 -5.61 3.10 -5.03
C ALA A 78 -4.41 3.05 -5.98
N ILE A 79 -3.38 3.85 -5.73
CA ILE A 79 -2.16 3.88 -6.55
C ILE A 79 -1.48 2.50 -6.51
N VAL A 80 -1.26 1.92 -5.33
CA VAL A 80 -0.60 0.62 -5.22
C VAL A 80 -1.43 -0.50 -5.83
N PHE A 81 -2.75 -0.49 -5.63
CA PHE A 81 -3.65 -1.45 -6.23
C PHE A 81 -3.65 -1.34 -7.76
N LEU A 82 -3.73 -0.12 -8.32
CA LEU A 82 -3.68 0.11 -9.76
C LEU A 82 -2.33 -0.31 -10.33
N VAL A 83 -1.21 0.09 -9.76
CA VAL A 83 0.11 -0.29 -10.29
C VAL A 83 0.33 -1.81 -10.22
N SER A 84 -0.17 -2.47 -9.18
CA SER A 84 -0.06 -3.93 -9.03
C SER A 84 -1.01 -4.69 -9.97
N THR A 85 -2.18 -4.13 -10.27
CA THR A 85 -3.20 -4.76 -11.13
C THR A 85 -2.99 -4.43 -12.62
N LEU A 86 -2.65 -3.19 -12.98
CA LEU A 86 -2.42 -2.74 -14.36
C LEU A 86 -1.21 -3.43 -14.99
N HIS A 87 -0.11 -3.59 -14.24
CA HIS A 87 1.03 -4.38 -14.71
C HIS A 87 0.61 -5.80 -15.11
N ARG A 88 -0.43 -6.33 -14.48
CA ARG A 88 -0.93 -7.67 -14.75
C ARG A 88 -1.93 -7.72 -15.89
N LEU A 89 -2.88 -6.79 -15.93
CA LEU A 89 -3.88 -6.68 -17.00
C LEU A 89 -3.26 -6.41 -18.38
N PHE A 90 -2.18 -5.63 -18.46
CA PHE A 90 -1.55 -5.27 -19.74
C PHE A 90 -0.44 -6.24 -20.20
N PHE A 91 0.22 -6.97 -19.28
CA PHE A 91 1.39 -7.79 -19.63
C PHE A 91 1.23 -9.29 -19.34
N VAL A 92 0.27 -9.70 -18.50
CA VAL A 92 0.04 -11.11 -18.13
C VAL A 92 -1.34 -11.52 -18.66
N THR A 93 -1.34 -11.90 -19.94
CA THR A 93 -2.48 -12.14 -20.84
C THR A 93 -3.34 -13.37 -20.51
N SER A 94 -3.89 -13.45 -19.31
CA SER A 94 -4.92 -14.44 -18.95
C SER A 94 -5.98 -13.77 -18.09
N PHE A 95 -7.21 -13.63 -18.61
CA PHE A 95 -8.41 -13.16 -17.88
C PHE A 95 -8.86 -14.15 -16.77
N ARG A 96 -7.91 -14.78 -16.07
CA ARG A 96 -8.14 -15.69 -14.94
C ARG A 96 -7.69 -14.97 -13.68
N LEU A 97 -8.57 -14.89 -12.68
CA LEU A 97 -8.15 -14.51 -11.34
C LEU A 97 -7.16 -15.57 -10.84
N GLU A 98 -5.90 -15.19 -10.68
CA GLU A 98 -4.94 -16.07 -10.01
C GLU A 98 -4.78 -15.65 -8.55
N ARG A 99 -4.14 -16.52 -7.77
CA ARG A 99 -3.95 -16.33 -6.33
C ARG A 99 -3.33 -14.97 -5.95
N VAL A 100 -2.50 -14.41 -6.83
CA VAL A 100 -1.87 -13.10 -6.65
C VAL A 100 -2.89 -11.94 -6.72
N ASP A 101 -3.96 -12.04 -7.52
CA ASP A 101 -5.03 -11.02 -7.57
C ASP A 101 -5.82 -11.02 -6.27
N PHE A 102 -6.16 -12.21 -5.77
CA PHE A 102 -6.83 -12.36 -4.48
C PHE A 102 -5.97 -11.80 -3.35
N ASN A 103 -4.66 -12.07 -3.36
CA ASN A 103 -3.75 -11.52 -2.36
C ASN A 103 -3.70 -9.98 -2.43
N ASN A 104 -3.68 -9.39 -3.63
CA ASN A 104 -3.71 -7.93 -3.80
C ASN A 104 -5.05 -7.32 -3.34
N LEU A 105 -6.17 -7.99 -3.63
CA LEU A 105 -7.50 -7.58 -3.16
C LEU A 105 -7.59 -7.62 -1.62
N LEU A 106 -7.03 -8.66 -1.00
CA LEU A 106 -7.00 -8.78 0.46
C LEU A 106 -6.07 -7.74 1.08
N LEU A 107 -4.88 -7.53 0.51
CA LEU A 107 -3.86 -6.65 1.06
C LEU A 107 -4.15 -5.17 0.84
N PHE A 108 -4.87 -4.79 -0.21
CA PHE A 108 -5.12 -3.38 -0.55
C PHE A 108 -6.61 -3.05 -0.68
N GLY A 109 -7.43 -3.96 -1.19
CA GLY A 109 -8.87 -3.76 -1.34
C GLY A 109 -9.64 -3.75 -0.02
N ILE A 110 -9.36 -4.68 0.90
CA ILE A 110 -9.98 -4.67 2.24
C ILE A 110 -9.59 -3.40 3.01
N PRO A 111 -8.29 -3.04 3.14
CA PRO A 111 -7.91 -1.79 3.79
C PRO A 111 -8.52 -0.55 3.12
N PHE A 112 -8.76 -0.57 1.80
CA PHE A 112 -9.42 0.51 1.09
C PHE A 112 -10.87 0.66 1.55
N LEU A 113 -11.63 -0.43 1.62
CA LEU A 113 -13.00 -0.43 2.11
C LEU A 113 -13.08 0.00 3.58
N VAL A 114 -12.16 -0.48 4.42
CA VAL A 114 -12.08 -0.08 5.84
C VAL A 114 -11.78 1.42 5.97
N THR A 115 -10.83 1.94 5.18
CA THR A 115 -10.50 3.37 5.16
C THR A 115 -11.71 4.21 4.71
N LEU A 116 -12.44 3.75 3.69
CA LEU A 116 -13.65 4.41 3.20
C LEU A 116 -14.75 4.44 4.26
N LEU A 117 -14.95 3.33 4.98
CA LEU A 117 -15.91 3.24 6.08
C LEU A 117 -15.52 4.17 7.24
N SER A 118 -14.24 4.18 7.65
CA SER A 118 -13.75 5.10 8.69
C SER A 118 -13.93 6.57 8.32
N ASN A 119 -13.70 6.93 7.06
CA ASN A 119 -13.92 8.29 6.55
C ASN A 119 -15.41 8.69 6.60
N LYS A 120 -16.33 7.79 6.23
CA LYS A 120 -17.78 8.05 6.31
C LYS A 120 -18.29 8.15 7.75
N LEU A 121 -17.65 7.47 8.70
CA LEU A 121 -17.95 7.55 10.13
C LEU A 121 -17.38 8.81 10.80
N GLU A 122 -16.61 9.63 10.08
CA GLU A 122 -16.13 10.93 10.55
C GLU A 122 -17.10 12.09 10.26
N ILE A 123 -17.97 11.92 9.26
CA ILE A 123 -19.06 12.83 8.91
C ILE A 123 -20.26 12.54 9.80
#